data_AF-N6VI86-F1
#
_entry.id   AF-N6VI86-F1
#
_cell.length_a   1.000
_cell.length_b   1.000
_cell.length_c   1.000
_cell.angle_alpha   90.00
_cell.angle_beta   90.00
_cell.angle_gamma   90.00
#
_symmetry.space_group_name_H-M   'P 1'
#
loop_
_entity.id
_entity.type
_entity.pdbx_description
1 polymer ?
#
loop_
_entity_poly.entity_id
_entity_poly.type
_entity_poly.pdbx_seq_one_letter_code
_entity_poly.pdbx_strand_id
1 'polypeptide(L)'
;MKADFQDNWESDDSGLHNEINVTPFIDVVLVLLIVFMVAAPLATSVIPVQLPSITQAPSAVQPDEPLYVTLQKDRSLYVGENLIGQTAFVEALLKATEQNRETKILIKADNEIDYGAVVDLLNQIRMAGYTKVGLMGLQKSSNVAAKGATSEGGMGAINAGGVKVTEGARAVVTSDVVNTNHSVMESFSPVEE
;
A
#
# COMPACT_ATOMS: atom_id res chain seq x y z
N MET A 1 -93.71 -3.03 23.65
CA MET A 1 -92.54 -2.67 24.51
C MET A 1 -92.47 -3.69 25.63
N LYS A 2 -91.31 -4.10 26.12
CA LYS A 2 -89.93 -3.74 25.73
C LYS A 2 -89.17 -5.01 25.33
N ALA A 3 -87.98 -4.87 24.75
CA ALA A 3 -87.09 -5.99 24.45
C ALA A 3 -85.82 -5.81 25.28
N ASP A 4 -85.51 -6.79 26.10
CA ASP A 4 -84.33 -6.82 26.95
C ASP A 4 -83.45 -7.97 26.42
N PHE A 5 -82.28 -7.61 25.86
CA PHE A 5 -81.36 -8.48 25.12
C PHE A 5 -80.17 -8.93 26.00
N GLN A 6 -79.46 -9.98 25.54
CA GLN A 6 -78.16 -10.46 26.05
C GLN A 6 -78.23 -11.07 27.48
N ASP A 7 -77.82 -12.32 27.71
CA ASP A 7 -76.45 -12.80 27.55
C ASP A 7 -76.32 -14.14 26.82
N ASN A 8 -75.61 -14.14 25.69
CA ASN A 8 -75.22 -15.33 24.94
C ASN A 8 -73.69 -15.49 25.10
N TRP A 9 -73.24 -16.12 26.18
CA TRP A 9 -71.82 -16.34 26.48
C TRP A 9 -71.50 -17.72 27.07
N GLU A 10 -72.28 -18.74 26.73
CA GLU A 10 -71.75 -20.11 26.66
C GLU A 10 -70.86 -20.21 25.41
N SER A 11 -69.65 -19.65 25.53
CA SER A 11 -68.55 -19.95 24.64
C SER A 11 -68.18 -21.41 24.85
N ASP A 12 -68.64 -22.28 23.95
CA ASP A 12 -68.26 -23.69 23.88
C ASP A 12 -66.79 -23.78 23.45
N ASP A 13 -65.89 -23.51 24.42
CA ASP A 13 -64.45 -23.65 24.28
C ASP A 13 -64.11 -25.13 24.22
N SER A 14 -64.43 -25.72 23.07
CA SER A 14 -64.02 -27.05 22.67
C SER A 14 -62.49 -27.08 22.71
N GLY A 15 -61.96 -27.55 23.85
CA GLY A 15 -60.56 -27.49 24.24
C GLY A 15 -59.66 -28.35 23.37
N LEU A 16 -59.53 -27.97 22.10
CA LEU A 16 -58.52 -28.38 21.16
C LEU A 16 -57.17 -27.94 21.73
N HIS A 17 -56.64 -28.77 22.65
CA HIS A 17 -55.28 -28.69 23.16
C HIS A 17 -54.33 -28.89 21.99
N ASN A 18 -54.11 -27.80 21.26
CA ASN A 18 -53.13 -27.69 20.20
C ASN A 18 -51.76 -27.50 20.88
N GLU A 19 -51.36 -28.51 21.67
CA GLU A 19 -50.04 -28.64 22.24
C GLU A 19 -49.05 -28.70 21.08
N ILE A 20 -48.52 -27.53 20.69
CA ILE A 20 -47.48 -27.43 19.69
C ILE A 20 -46.31 -28.25 20.23
N ASN A 21 -46.02 -29.37 19.58
CA ASN A 21 -44.87 -30.19 19.89
C ASN A 21 -43.61 -29.33 19.76
N VAL A 22 -43.08 -28.85 20.89
CA VAL A 22 -41.90 -27.99 20.92
C VAL A 22 -40.62 -28.77 20.61
N THR A 23 -40.60 -30.09 20.86
CA THR A 23 -39.41 -30.93 20.69
C THR A 23 -38.85 -30.91 19.25
N PRO A 24 -39.66 -31.12 18.18
CA PRO A 24 -39.17 -30.97 16.81
C PRO A 24 -38.79 -29.53 16.43
N PHE A 25 -39.46 -28.52 17.00
CA PHE A 25 -39.12 -27.12 16.74
C PHE A 25 -37.76 -26.74 17.35
N ILE A 26 -37.51 -27.19 18.58
CA ILE A 26 -36.21 -27.03 19.27
C ILE A 26 -35.11 -27.74 18.49
N ASP A 27 -35.33 -28.97 18.02
CA ASP A 27 -34.37 -29.73 17.22
C ASP A 27 -33.97 -28.97 15.93
N VAL A 28 -34.94 -28.49 15.14
CA VAL A 28 -34.66 -27.69 13.94
C VAL A 28 -33.84 -26.42 14.25
N VAL A 29 -34.14 -25.72 15.34
CA VAL A 29 -33.36 -24.52 15.75
C VAL A 29 -31.94 -24.90 16.21
N LEU A 30 -31.78 -25.98 16.96
CA LEU A 30 -30.47 -26.45 17.42
C LEU A 30 -29.60 -26.95 16.26
N VAL A 31 -30.18 -27.67 15.29
CA VAL A 31 -29.48 -28.09 14.06
C VAL A 31 -28.96 -26.88 13.28
N LEU A 32 -29.75 -25.82 13.11
CA LEU A 32 -29.30 -24.59 12.46
C LEU A 32 -28.16 -23.90 13.23
N LEU A 33 -28.23 -23.85 14.57
CA LEU A 33 -27.16 -23.29 15.39
C LEU A 33 -25.86 -24.11 15.27
N ILE A 34 -25.93 -25.44 15.27
CA ILE A 34 -24.78 -26.33 15.05
C ILE A 34 -24.20 -26.10 13.66
N VAL A 35 -25.03 -26.05 12.61
CA VAL A 35 -24.58 -25.80 11.22
C VAL A 35 -23.85 -24.47 11.10
N PHE A 36 -24.37 -23.38 11.68
CA PHE A 36 -23.66 -22.09 11.67
C PHE A 36 -22.36 -22.12 12.49
N MET A 37 -22.35 -22.80 13.63
CA MET A 37 -21.15 -22.94 14.47
C MET A 37 -20.03 -23.72 13.77
N VAL A 38 -20.34 -24.74 12.96
CA VAL A 38 -19.34 -25.51 12.19
C VAL A 38 -19.05 -24.95 10.79
N ALA A 39 -19.80 -23.96 10.31
CA ALA A 39 -19.52 -23.26 9.06
C ALA A 39 -18.49 -22.12 9.22
N ALA A 40 -18.43 -21.48 10.39
CA ALA A 40 -17.51 -20.38 10.68
C ALA A 40 -15.99 -20.70 10.73
N PRO A 41 -15.50 -21.89 11.15
CA PRO A 41 -14.07 -22.08 11.48
C PRO A 41 -13.13 -22.24 10.27
N LEU A 42 -13.63 -22.40 9.04
CA LEU A 42 -12.80 -22.70 7.86
C LEU A 42 -12.48 -21.48 6.98
N ALA A 43 -12.35 -20.30 7.59
CA ALA A 43 -12.01 -19.04 6.92
C ALA A 43 -10.50 -18.69 6.96
N THR A 44 -9.61 -19.69 6.86
CA THR A 44 -8.14 -19.49 6.94
C THR A 44 -7.38 -20.18 5.81
N SER A 45 -7.13 -19.45 4.72
CA SER A 45 -6.10 -19.83 3.75
C SER A 45 -4.71 -19.61 4.35
N VAL A 46 -4.24 -20.57 5.14
CA VAL A 46 -2.84 -20.62 5.60
C VAL A 46 -1.95 -20.93 4.39
N ILE A 47 -1.47 -19.90 3.73
CA ILE A 47 -0.37 -19.99 2.76
C ILE A 47 0.93 -19.91 3.57
N PRO A 48 1.68 -21.01 3.76
CA PRO A 48 2.95 -20.97 4.47
C PRO A 48 4.00 -20.34 3.55
N VAL A 49 4.13 -19.01 3.61
CA VAL A 49 5.21 -18.29 2.91
C VAL A 49 6.56 -18.69 3.51
N GLN A 50 7.26 -19.61 2.85
CA GLN A 50 8.70 -19.78 3.05
C GLN A 50 9.40 -18.50 2.59
N LEU A 51 9.73 -17.63 3.53
CA LEU A 51 10.72 -16.59 3.30
C LEU A 51 12.06 -17.28 2.99
N PRO A 52 12.69 -17.03 1.83
CA PRO A 52 14.02 -17.54 1.57
C PRO A 52 14.99 -16.82 2.51
N SER A 53 15.52 -17.53 3.52
CA SER A 53 16.66 -17.05 4.28
C SER A 53 17.81 -16.81 3.31
N ILE A 54 18.23 -15.54 3.16
CA ILE A 54 19.32 -15.14 2.28
C ILE A 54 20.66 -15.54 2.92
N THR A 55 20.91 -16.84 2.98
CA THR A 55 22.20 -17.43 3.39
C THR A 55 23.15 -17.49 2.19
N GLN A 56 23.18 -16.40 1.44
CA GLN A 56 24.28 -16.03 0.57
C GLN A 56 24.74 -14.66 1.04
N ALA A 57 26.04 -14.49 1.27
CA ALA A 57 26.58 -13.15 1.48
C ALA A 57 26.14 -12.28 0.29
N PRO A 58 25.70 -11.03 0.50
CA PRO A 58 25.27 -10.17 -0.59
C PRO A 58 26.46 -9.93 -1.52
N SER A 59 26.49 -10.68 -2.63
CA SER A 59 27.17 -10.20 -3.83
C SER A 59 26.60 -8.83 -4.09
N ALA A 60 27.46 -7.81 -4.13
CA ALA A 60 27.07 -6.42 -4.30
C ALA A 60 26.66 -6.14 -5.75
N VAL A 61 25.69 -6.90 -6.25
CA VAL A 61 24.78 -6.50 -7.32
C VAL A 61 24.00 -5.33 -6.73
N GLN A 62 24.57 -4.13 -6.91
CA GLN A 62 23.84 -2.91 -6.66
C GLN A 62 22.55 -2.97 -7.49
N PRO A 63 21.39 -2.52 -6.98
CA PRO A 63 20.20 -2.44 -7.79
C PRO A 63 20.47 -1.47 -8.94
N ASP A 64 20.66 -1.98 -10.17
CA ASP A 64 20.95 -1.18 -11.37
C ASP A 64 20.00 0.01 -11.43
N GLU A 65 20.53 1.23 -11.27
CA GLU A 65 19.68 2.41 -11.17
C GLU A 65 18.95 2.60 -12.52
N PRO A 66 17.61 2.72 -12.52
CA PRO A 66 16.87 2.75 -13.77
C PRO A 66 17.11 4.05 -14.52
N LEU A 67 17.67 3.95 -15.73
CA LEU A 67 17.89 5.12 -16.59
C LEU A 67 16.54 5.73 -16.99
N TYR A 68 16.32 6.98 -16.58
CA TYR A 68 15.14 7.73 -16.96
C TYR A 68 15.29 8.32 -18.36
N VAL A 69 14.28 8.12 -19.19
CA VAL A 69 14.13 8.81 -20.49
C VAL A 69 12.87 9.66 -20.39
N THR A 70 12.98 10.99 -20.49
CA THR A 70 11.84 11.90 -20.34
C THR A 70 11.46 12.52 -21.67
N LEU A 71 10.19 12.36 -22.07
CA LEU A 71 9.61 12.98 -23.26
C LEU A 71 8.63 14.08 -22.81
N GLN A 72 9.00 15.32 -23.07
CA GLN A 72 8.26 16.52 -22.67
C GLN A 72 7.41 17.04 -23.84
N LYS A 73 6.34 17.80 -23.55
CA LYS A 73 5.29 18.18 -24.51
C LYS A 73 5.71 18.95 -25.75
N ASP A 74 6.85 19.64 -25.71
CA ASP A 74 7.47 20.31 -26.86
C ASP A 74 8.21 19.33 -27.79
N ARG A 75 8.15 18.02 -27.48
CA ARG A 75 8.88 16.92 -28.11
C ARG A 75 10.40 16.98 -27.90
N SER A 76 10.85 17.71 -26.89
CA SER A 76 12.20 17.56 -26.34
C SER A 76 12.33 16.22 -25.61
N LEU A 77 13.54 15.66 -25.68
CA LEU A 77 13.83 14.30 -25.22
C LEU A 77 15.07 14.33 -24.33
N TYR A 78 14.93 13.86 -23.10
CA TYR A 78 16.00 13.85 -22.11
C TYR A 78 16.44 12.42 -21.78
N VAL A 79 17.74 12.22 -21.60
CA VAL A 79 18.34 10.96 -21.14
C VAL A 79 19.11 11.25 -19.85
N GLY A 80 18.61 10.72 -18.73
CA GLY A 80 18.91 11.26 -17.41
C GLY A 80 18.46 12.73 -17.33
N GLU A 81 19.42 13.62 -17.15
CA GLU A 81 19.22 15.08 -17.11
C GLU A 81 19.65 15.78 -18.42
N ASN A 82 20.23 15.06 -19.38
CA ASN A 82 20.78 15.64 -20.61
C ASN A 82 19.71 15.78 -21.70
N LEU A 83 19.59 16.96 -22.31
CA LEU A 83 18.75 17.19 -23.50
C LEU A 83 19.43 16.59 -24.74
N ILE A 84 18.71 15.70 -25.45
CA ILE A 84 19.21 14.97 -26.62
C ILE A 84 18.30 15.23 -27.84
N GLY A 85 18.91 15.52 -29.00
CA GLY A 85 18.17 15.59 -30.27
C GLY A 85 17.75 14.21 -30.77
N GLN A 86 16.56 14.09 -31.36
CA GLN A 86 15.95 12.79 -31.73
C GLN A 86 16.87 11.88 -32.58
N THR A 87 17.67 12.45 -33.49
CA THR A 87 18.63 11.70 -34.32
C THR A 87 19.82 11.13 -33.54
N ALA A 88 20.20 11.73 -32.41
CA ALA A 88 21.30 11.29 -31.55
C ALA A 88 20.83 10.40 -30.38
N PHE A 89 19.52 10.15 -30.25
CA PHE A 89 18.93 9.46 -29.09
C PHE A 89 19.53 8.07 -28.85
N VAL A 90 19.67 7.24 -29.89
CA VAL A 90 20.17 5.85 -29.75
C VAL A 90 21.64 5.83 -29.30
N GLU A 91 22.47 6.75 -29.80
CA GLU A 91 23.88 6.86 -29.40
C GLU A 91 24.02 7.36 -27.96
N ALA A 92 23.25 8.39 -27.60
CA ALA A 92 23.19 8.90 -26.23
C ALA A 92 22.70 7.85 -25.24
N LEU A 93 21.71 7.03 -25.61
CA LEU A 93 21.19 5.93 -24.81
C LEU A 93 22.25 4.84 -24.60
N LEU A 94 22.94 4.40 -25.66
CA LEU A 94 24.04 3.43 -25.55
C LEU A 94 25.18 3.95 -24.67
N LYS A 95 25.49 5.25 -24.75
CA LYS A 95 26.50 5.88 -23.90
C LYS A 95 26.06 5.98 -22.44
N ALA A 96 24.80 6.36 -22.19
CA ALA A 96 24.24 6.52 -20.85
C ALA A 96 23.99 5.20 -20.11
N THR A 97 23.95 4.06 -20.80
CA THR A 97 23.91 2.72 -20.18
C THR A 97 25.24 1.96 -20.28
N GLU A 98 26.35 2.60 -20.65
CA GLU A 98 27.66 1.94 -20.85
C GLU A 98 27.57 0.68 -21.74
N GLN A 99 26.74 0.73 -22.79
CA GLN A 99 26.37 -0.38 -23.69
C GLN A 99 25.66 -1.58 -23.03
N ASN A 100 25.37 -1.54 -21.72
CA ASN A 100 24.62 -2.55 -20.99
C ASN A 100 23.13 -2.53 -21.40
N ARG A 101 22.69 -3.57 -22.12
CA ARG A 101 21.29 -3.73 -22.56
C ARG A 101 20.36 -4.30 -21.49
N GLU A 102 20.92 -4.79 -20.39
CA GLU A 102 20.19 -5.29 -19.24
C GLU A 102 19.77 -4.18 -18.27
N THR A 103 20.25 -2.95 -18.45
CA THR A 103 19.81 -1.77 -17.70
C THR A 103 18.31 -1.51 -17.88
N LYS A 104 17.62 -1.26 -16.77
CA LYS A 104 16.19 -0.95 -16.76
C LYS A 104 15.96 0.49 -17.22
N ILE A 105 15.15 0.68 -18.26
CA ILE A 105 14.78 2.03 -18.75
C ILE A 105 13.38 2.38 -18.26
N LEU A 106 13.21 3.60 -17.73
CA LEU A 106 11.92 4.14 -17.32
C LEU A 106 11.58 5.39 -18.14
N ILE A 107 10.61 5.23 -19.04
CA ILE A 107 10.05 6.33 -19.83
C ILE A 107 9.14 7.17 -18.94
N LYS A 108 9.43 8.47 -18.81
CA LYS A 108 8.55 9.49 -18.22
C LYS A 108 7.95 10.29 -19.38
N ALA A 109 6.63 10.25 -19.56
CA ALA A 109 5.94 11.02 -20.59
C ALA A 109 5.05 12.09 -19.94
N ASP A 110 5.05 13.29 -20.53
CA ASP A 110 4.10 14.35 -20.18
C ASP A 110 2.65 13.90 -20.47
N ASN A 111 1.66 14.44 -19.75
CA ASN A 111 0.25 14.10 -19.97
C ASN A 111 -0.31 14.70 -21.27
N GLU A 112 0.33 15.76 -21.79
CA GLU A 112 -0.05 16.45 -23.03
C GLU A 112 0.60 15.82 -24.30
N ILE A 113 1.33 14.70 -24.17
CA ILE A 113 2.00 14.02 -25.30
C ILE A 113 1.07 13.03 -26.04
N ASP A 114 1.15 13.04 -27.37
CA ASP A 114 0.52 12.05 -28.25
C ASP A 114 0.96 10.62 -27.89
N TYR A 115 0.00 9.71 -27.66
CA TYR A 115 0.30 8.30 -27.38
C TYR A 115 1.19 7.65 -28.45
N GLY A 116 1.03 8.03 -29.73
CA GLY A 116 1.88 7.58 -30.83
C GLY A 116 3.37 7.89 -30.60
N ALA A 117 3.70 9.10 -30.14
CA ALA A 117 5.10 9.47 -29.88
C ALA A 117 5.73 8.66 -28.73
N VAL A 118 4.95 8.24 -27.74
CA VAL A 118 5.40 7.33 -26.67
C VAL A 118 5.66 5.92 -27.22
N VAL A 119 4.80 5.45 -28.14
CA VAL A 119 4.97 4.15 -28.81
C VAL A 119 6.19 4.16 -29.75
N ASP A 120 6.40 5.24 -30.50
CA ASP A 120 7.57 5.41 -31.37
C ASP A 120 8.87 5.43 -30.57
N LEU A 121 8.91 6.15 -29.44
CA LEU A 121 10.05 6.15 -28.51
C LEU A 121 10.30 4.75 -27.92
N LEU A 122 9.24 4.05 -27.48
CA LEU A 122 9.33 2.67 -26.98
C LEU A 122 9.87 1.70 -28.06
N ASN A 123 9.47 1.87 -29.32
CA ASN A 123 9.97 1.09 -30.44
C ASN A 123 11.47 1.37 -30.70
N GLN A 124 11.90 2.63 -30.69
CA GLN A 124 13.32 2.99 -30.82
C GLN A 124 14.19 2.36 -29.72
N ILE A 125 13.74 2.42 -28.46
CA ILE A 125 14.44 1.81 -27.31
C ILE A 125 14.54 0.29 -27.49
N ARG A 126 13.46 -0.37 -27.93
CA ARG A 126 13.46 -1.81 -28.19
C ARG A 126 14.36 -2.20 -29.37
N MET A 127 14.40 -1.39 -30.44
CA MET A 127 15.28 -1.60 -31.59
C MET A 127 16.77 -1.43 -31.25
N ALA A 128 17.12 -0.59 -30.28
CA ALA A 128 18.49 -0.51 -29.74
C ALA A 128 18.89 -1.76 -28.92
N GLY A 129 17.92 -2.60 -28.56
CA GLY A 129 18.11 -3.92 -27.92
C GLY A 129 17.78 -3.96 -26.43
N TYR A 130 17.17 -2.92 -25.86
CA TYR A 130 16.79 -2.90 -24.44
C TYR A 130 15.47 -3.63 -24.20
N THR A 131 15.50 -4.64 -23.32
CA THR A 131 14.35 -5.50 -23.02
C THR A 131 13.53 -4.98 -21.84
N LYS A 132 14.18 -4.44 -20.81
CA LYS A 132 13.58 -4.00 -19.53
C LYS A 132 13.08 -2.56 -19.57
N VAL A 133 12.11 -2.28 -20.43
CA VAL A 133 11.49 -0.94 -20.57
C VAL A 133 10.18 -0.85 -19.81
N GLY A 134 10.03 0.16 -18.95
CA GLY A 134 8.78 0.52 -18.26
C GLY A 134 8.32 1.93 -18.59
N LEU A 135 7.02 2.19 -18.42
CA LEU A 135 6.41 3.52 -18.62
C LEU A 135 5.87 4.04 -17.28
N MET A 136 6.30 5.24 -16.87
CA MET A 136 5.75 5.99 -15.75
C MET A 136 4.70 6.98 -16.26
N GLY A 137 3.44 6.56 -16.27
CA GLY A 137 2.32 7.49 -16.45
C GLY A 137 1.99 8.22 -15.15
N LEU A 138 1.72 9.52 -15.22
CA LEU A 138 1.03 10.23 -14.15
C LEU A 138 -0.38 9.64 -14.02
N GLN A 139 -0.62 8.90 -12.92
CA GLN A 139 -1.89 8.27 -12.64
C GLN A 139 -2.95 9.36 -12.39
N LYS A 140 -3.80 9.63 -13.40
CA LYS A 140 -4.95 10.52 -13.22
C LYS A 140 -6.00 9.80 -12.38
N SER A 141 -5.89 9.93 -11.07
CA SER A 141 -6.71 9.26 -10.06
C SER A 141 -8.18 9.68 -10.12
N SER A 142 -8.95 9.03 -10.99
CA SER A 142 -10.41 9.08 -10.99
C SER A 142 -10.92 8.51 -9.67
N ASN A 143 -11.32 9.40 -8.76
CA ASN A 143 -11.68 9.08 -7.38
C ASN A 143 -12.99 8.27 -7.30
N VAL A 144 -12.88 6.95 -7.10
CA VAL A 144 -14.01 6.03 -6.88
C VAL A 144 -14.25 5.83 -5.38
N ALA A 145 -14.55 6.90 -4.65
CA ALA A 145 -14.86 6.86 -3.22
C ALA A 145 -16.03 7.81 -2.84
N ALA A 146 -17.22 7.57 -3.39
CA ALA A 146 -18.41 8.38 -3.09
C ALA A 146 -19.78 7.66 -3.27
N LYS A 147 -19.93 6.37 -2.94
CA LYS A 147 -21.26 5.74 -2.80
C LYS A 147 -21.30 4.56 -1.82
N GLY A 148 -21.58 4.85 -0.55
CA GLY A 148 -21.69 3.84 0.51
C GLY A 148 -21.73 4.45 1.91
N ALA A 149 -22.80 5.20 2.23
CA ALA A 149 -22.94 5.87 3.53
C ALA A 149 -24.40 5.86 4.02
N THR A 150 -24.67 5.02 5.02
CA THR A 150 -25.81 4.92 5.98
C THR A 150 -25.67 3.54 6.67
N SER A 151 -25.80 3.35 7.99
CA SER A 151 -26.12 4.29 9.08
C SER A 151 -25.58 3.78 10.44
N GLU A 152 -25.09 4.71 11.26
CA GLU A 152 -25.31 4.90 12.72
C GLU A 152 -25.50 3.70 13.69
N GLY A 153 -24.90 3.79 14.90
CA GLY A 153 -25.53 3.22 16.11
C GLY A 153 -24.63 2.78 17.29
N GLY A 154 -24.43 3.66 18.28
CA GLY A 154 -24.58 3.28 19.71
C GLY A 154 -23.39 2.84 20.57
N MET A 155 -23.07 3.68 21.56
CA MET A 155 -22.67 3.36 22.97
C MET A 155 -21.39 2.55 23.28
N GLY A 156 -20.51 3.11 24.14
CA GLY A 156 -19.29 2.41 24.58
C GLY A 156 -18.37 3.15 25.57
N ALA A 157 -18.90 3.68 26.68
CA ALA A 157 -18.09 4.05 27.85
C ALA A 157 -17.82 2.79 28.71
N ILE A 158 -16.80 2.65 29.56
CA ILE A 158 -16.00 3.59 30.37
C ILE A 158 -14.57 3.05 30.57
N ASN A 159 -13.62 3.90 30.99
CA ASN A 159 -12.66 3.56 32.05
C ASN A 159 -12.02 4.83 32.65
N ALA A 160 -11.70 4.82 33.94
CA ALA A 160 -11.28 6.02 34.67
C ALA A 160 -10.27 5.73 35.80
N GLY A 161 -9.39 6.72 36.08
CA GLY A 161 -8.55 6.77 37.28
C GLY A 161 -7.13 6.21 37.11
N GLY A 162 -6.11 7.06 37.28
CA GLY A 162 -4.69 6.65 37.25
C GLY A 162 -3.71 7.75 36.83
N VAL A 163 -3.55 8.83 37.62
CA VAL A 163 -2.68 9.97 37.31
C VAL A 163 -1.88 10.39 38.57
N LYS A 164 -0.66 10.96 38.41
CA LYS A 164 0.31 11.49 39.42
C LYS A 164 1.26 10.42 40.03
N VAL A 165 2.48 10.68 40.54
CA VAL A 165 3.41 11.86 40.70
C VAL A 165 4.79 11.28 41.18
N THR A 166 6.03 11.78 40.96
CA THR A 166 6.74 12.66 39.98
C THR A 166 8.25 12.27 39.98
N GLU A 167 9.05 12.89 39.08
CA GLU A 167 10.50 13.19 39.24
C GLU A 167 11.57 12.07 39.35
N GLY A 168 12.73 12.34 38.70
CA GLY A 168 14.00 12.32 39.45
C GLY A 168 15.01 11.20 39.21
N ALA A 169 15.54 11.03 37.99
CA ALA A 169 16.81 10.35 37.74
C ALA A 169 17.69 11.13 36.75
N ARG A 170 19.02 11.09 36.92
CA ARG A 170 19.97 12.03 36.28
C ARG A 170 20.53 11.49 34.95
N ALA A 171 21.02 12.41 34.12
CA ALA A 171 21.51 12.14 32.77
C ALA A 171 22.75 11.23 32.70
N VAL A 172 23.01 10.72 31.49
CA VAL A 172 24.00 9.69 31.15
C VAL A 172 25.45 10.16 31.38
N VAL A 173 26.32 9.19 31.66
CA VAL A 173 27.75 9.35 31.95
C VAL A 173 28.53 9.94 30.77
N THR A 174 29.57 10.70 31.09
CA THR A 174 30.53 11.33 30.16
C THR A 174 31.32 10.30 29.34
N SER A 175 31.67 10.65 28.11
CA SER A 175 32.66 9.93 27.30
C SER A 175 33.34 10.90 26.35
N ASP A 176 34.44 11.49 26.80
CA ASP A 176 35.24 12.45 26.04
C ASP A 176 35.90 11.78 24.83
N VAL A 177 35.58 12.29 23.63
CA VAL A 177 36.39 12.09 22.43
C VAL A 177 36.78 13.47 21.91
N VAL A 178 38.06 13.81 22.08
CA VAL A 178 38.59 15.13 21.72
C VAL A 178 38.64 15.26 20.19
N ASN A 179 37.85 16.21 19.66
CA ASN A 179 37.81 16.51 18.23
C ASN A 179 38.96 17.46 17.82
N THR A 180 40.13 16.91 17.47
CA THR A 180 41.28 17.68 16.98
C THR A 180 41.14 18.09 15.51
N ASN A 181 40.23 19.04 15.23
CA ASN A 181 40.08 19.64 13.91
C ASN A 181 41.17 20.69 13.63
N HIS A 182 42.27 20.22 13.06
CA HIS A 182 43.04 20.85 11.98
C HIS A 182 42.82 22.35 11.70
N SER A 183 43.80 23.19 12.08
CA SER A 183 44.06 24.50 11.48
C SER A 183 45.50 24.98 11.77
N VAL A 184 45.94 26.01 11.04
CA VAL A 184 47.25 26.69 11.10
C VAL A 184 48.45 25.87 10.61
N MET A 185 48.88 26.15 9.38
CA MET A 185 50.29 26.07 8.97
C MET A 185 50.59 27.14 7.91
N GLU A 186 50.50 28.41 8.32
CA GLU A 186 51.05 29.55 7.57
C GLU A 186 52.39 29.99 8.17
N SER A 187 53.19 30.70 7.36
CA SER A 187 54.45 31.37 7.69
C SER A 187 55.59 30.49 8.23
N PHE A 188 56.56 30.19 7.36
CA PHE A 188 57.96 30.03 7.75
C PHE A 188 58.88 30.78 6.78
N SER A 189 59.68 31.66 7.35
CA SER A 189 60.73 32.51 6.76
C SER A 189 61.68 32.90 7.92
N PRO A 190 62.93 33.32 7.69
CA PRO A 190 63.81 33.17 6.52
C PRO A 190 65.24 32.67 6.92
N VAL A 191 66.26 33.02 6.11
CA VAL A 191 67.72 33.18 6.45
C VAL A 191 68.70 32.03 6.11
N GLU A 192 69.61 32.38 5.19
CA GLU A 192 71.05 32.04 4.99
C GLU A 192 71.63 30.67 5.41
N GLU A 193 72.25 29.97 4.44
CA GLU A 193 73.72 30.06 4.23
C GLU A 193 74.01 30.24 2.72
#